data_AF-A0A820J063-F1
#
_entry.id   AF-A0A820J063-F1
#
_cell.length_a   1.000
_cell.length_b   1.000
_cell.length_c   1.000
_cell.angle_alpha   90.00
_cell.angle_beta   90.00
_cell.angle_gamma   90.00
#
_symmetry.space_group_name_H-M   'P 1'
#
loop_
_entity.id
_entity.type
_entity.pdbx_description
1 polymer ?
#
loop_
_entity_poly.entity_id
_entity_poly.type
_entity_poly.pdbx_seq_one_letter_code
_entity_poly.pdbx_strand_id
1 'polypeptide(L)'
;NPKAKILVLEKGLKYLSEHRQHYSIPLPTPSELEFTPWDISPETRENEYVQKVCGQIPFLGGRSTHWSAWSPTPSTKELAGWPNDLKIQLQKIYFGLAQKFLGVIEANEINAFENGNYLYRTFQSGLKSRLDSADTIESVEHVLHAPLAMGNDR
;
A
#
# COMPACT_ATOMS: atom_id res chain seq x y z
N ASN A 1 13.57 -8.95 -21.62
CA ASN A 1 14.13 -10.12 -22.34
C ASN A 1 13.20 -11.30 -22.13
N PRO A 2 12.38 -11.69 -23.11
CA PRO A 2 11.41 -12.79 -22.97
C PRO A 2 12.08 -14.18 -22.83
N LYS A 3 13.38 -14.31 -23.11
CA LYS A 3 14.14 -15.55 -22.94
C LYS A 3 14.79 -15.68 -21.55
N ALA A 4 14.61 -14.70 -20.67
CA ALA A 4 15.18 -14.76 -19.33
C ALA A 4 14.50 -15.89 -18.54
N LYS A 5 15.31 -16.73 -17.90
CA LYS A 5 14.84 -17.69 -16.89
C LYS A 5 14.96 -17.04 -15.53
N ILE A 6 13.84 -16.88 -14.85
CA ILE A 6 13.77 -16.24 -13.53
C ILE A 6 13.50 -17.33 -12.50
N LEU A 7 14.42 -17.49 -11.54
CA LEU A 7 14.23 -18.32 -10.37
C LEU A 7 13.85 -17.42 -9.18
N VAL A 8 12.71 -17.68 -8.56
CA VAL A 8 12.27 -17.00 -7.33
C VAL A 8 12.40 -18.00 -6.19
N LEU A 9 13.19 -17.64 -5.18
CA LEU A 9 13.33 -18.42 -3.95
C LEU A 9 12.46 -17.76 -2.88
N GLU A 10 11.45 -18.48 -2.41
CA GLU A 10 10.55 -18.07 -1.32
C GLU A 10 10.66 -19.09 -0.19
N LYS A 11 10.63 -18.60 1.05
CA LYS A 11 10.79 -19.43 2.25
C LYS A 11 9.61 -20.39 2.42
N GLY A 12 8.39 -19.94 2.20
CA GLY A 12 7.22 -20.79 2.36
C GLY A 12 6.44 -21.06 1.09
N LEU A 13 5.22 -21.56 1.28
CA LEU A 13 4.45 -22.17 0.21
C LEU A 13 3.61 -21.13 -0.53
N LYS A 14 3.06 -21.54 -1.67
CA LYS A 14 1.94 -20.82 -2.27
C LYS A 14 0.71 -21.02 -1.36
N TYR A 15 0.29 -19.97 -0.67
CA TYR A 15 -0.80 -20.02 0.30
C TYR A 15 -2.11 -19.48 -0.27
N LEU A 16 -2.12 -18.21 -0.71
CA LEU A 16 -3.26 -17.59 -1.36
C LEU A 16 -2.99 -17.41 -2.85
N SER A 17 -4.01 -17.60 -3.68
CA SER A 17 -3.95 -17.26 -5.11
C SER A 17 -4.12 -15.76 -5.34
N GLU A 18 -4.69 -15.06 -4.37
CA GLU A 18 -5.07 -13.65 -4.44
C GLU A 18 -5.01 -12.98 -3.06
N HIS A 19 -5.43 -11.72 -2.99
CA HIS A 19 -5.45 -10.95 -1.75
C HIS A 19 -6.44 -11.53 -0.73
N ARG A 20 -6.10 -11.52 0.58
CA ARG A 20 -6.95 -12.05 1.65
C ARG A 20 -8.39 -11.50 1.64
N GLN A 21 -8.57 -10.24 1.25
CA GLN A 21 -9.89 -9.59 1.21
C GLN A 21 -10.84 -10.18 0.14
N HIS A 22 -10.34 -10.97 -0.81
CA HIS A 22 -11.19 -11.58 -1.84
C HIS A 22 -11.86 -12.88 -1.35
N TYR A 23 -11.43 -13.42 -0.22
CA TYR A 23 -11.99 -14.66 0.32
C TYR A 23 -13.19 -14.37 1.24
N SER A 24 -14.27 -15.13 1.07
CA SER A 24 -15.48 -15.04 1.90
C SER A 24 -15.35 -15.70 3.26
N ILE A 25 -14.27 -16.45 3.48
CA ILE A 25 -13.98 -17.16 4.73
C ILE A 25 -12.98 -16.37 5.59
N PRO A 26 -13.07 -16.46 6.92
CA PRO A 26 -12.05 -15.93 7.80
C PRO A 26 -10.71 -16.63 7.54
N LEU A 27 -9.73 -15.86 7.04
CA LEU A 27 -8.33 -16.29 6.95
C LEU A 27 -7.55 -15.81 8.19
N PRO A 28 -6.38 -16.36 8.52
CA PRO A 28 -5.52 -15.85 9.59
C PRO A 28 -5.09 -14.40 9.36
N THR A 29 -4.88 -13.66 10.44
CA THR A 29 -4.35 -12.29 10.44
C THR A 29 -2.84 -12.27 10.18
N PRO A 30 -2.27 -11.12 9.72
CA PRO A 30 -0.83 -10.97 9.56
C PRO A 30 -0.04 -11.42 10.78
N SER A 31 -0.48 -11.05 12.00
CA SER A 31 0.18 -11.41 13.26
C SER A 31 0.17 -12.91 13.57
N GLU A 32 -0.79 -13.66 13.04
CA GLU A 32 -0.87 -15.13 13.22
C GLU A 32 0.03 -15.88 12.21
N LEU A 33 0.44 -15.21 11.12
CA LEU A 33 1.26 -15.78 10.05
C LEU A 33 2.70 -15.28 10.05
N GLU A 34 2.96 -14.21 10.81
CA GLU A 34 4.23 -13.52 10.84
C GLU A 34 5.31 -14.38 11.50
N PHE A 35 6.47 -14.42 10.84
CA PHE A 35 7.66 -15.08 11.31
C PHE A 35 8.79 -14.06 11.41
N THR A 36 9.42 -13.97 12.59
CA THR A 36 10.56 -13.10 12.85
C THR A 36 11.83 -13.95 13.03
N PRO A 37 12.71 -14.06 12.01
CA PRO A 37 14.03 -14.71 12.16
C PRO A 37 15.02 -13.90 13.01
N TRP A 38 14.61 -12.75 13.55
CA TRP A 38 15.44 -11.82 14.29
C TRP A 38 14.80 -11.48 15.62
N ASP A 39 15.64 -11.16 16.60
CA ASP A 39 15.26 -10.53 17.85
C ASP A 39 15.60 -9.04 17.81
N ILE A 40 14.81 -8.23 18.53
CA ILE A 40 15.05 -6.79 18.67
C ILE A 40 15.83 -6.59 19.97
N SER A 41 16.97 -5.89 19.91
CA SER A 41 17.78 -5.58 21.10
C SER A 41 17.04 -4.63 22.05
N PRO A 42 17.35 -4.64 23.36
CA PRO A 42 16.77 -3.68 24.31
C PRO A 42 16.93 -2.23 23.86
N GLU A 43 18.12 -1.86 23.35
CA GLU A 43 18.42 -0.51 22.88
C GLU A 43 17.53 -0.08 21.71
N THR A 44 17.16 -1.02 20.83
CA THR A 44 16.23 -0.74 19.74
C THR A 44 14.80 -0.62 20.27
N ARG A 45 14.38 -1.52 21.17
CA ARG A 45 13.03 -1.49 21.75
C ARG A 45 12.73 -0.20 22.53
N GLU A 46 13.76 0.38 23.15
CA GLU A 46 13.68 1.61 23.95
C GLU A 46 13.92 2.89 23.12
N ASN A 47 14.22 2.76 21.83
CA ASN A 47 14.44 3.90 20.94
C ASN A 47 13.12 4.61 20.60
N GLU A 48 13.17 5.93 20.39
CA GLU A 48 11.99 6.75 20.04
C GLU A 48 11.47 6.51 18.60
N TYR A 49 12.32 6.03 17.70
CA TYR A 49 12.02 5.88 16.26
C TYR A 49 11.57 4.47 15.86
N VAL A 50 12.14 3.41 16.45
CA VAL A 50 11.90 2.02 16.00
C VAL A 50 11.63 1.09 17.18
N GLN A 51 10.37 1.05 17.63
CA GLN A 51 9.97 0.20 18.76
C GLN A 51 9.49 -1.20 18.33
N LYS A 52 9.11 -1.36 17.06
CA LYS A 52 8.58 -2.61 16.52
C LYS A 52 9.06 -2.81 15.09
N VAL A 53 9.55 -4.02 14.82
CA VAL A 53 9.85 -4.48 13.46
C VAL A 53 8.87 -5.59 13.12
N CYS A 54 8.07 -5.36 12.08
CA CYS A 54 7.17 -6.40 11.58
C CYS A 54 7.99 -7.52 10.95
N GLY A 55 7.67 -8.76 11.30
CA GLY A 55 8.21 -9.96 10.68
C GLY A 55 7.76 -10.19 9.23
N GLN A 56 8.28 -11.28 8.67
CA GLN A 56 7.96 -11.75 7.34
C GLN A 56 6.68 -12.59 7.36
N ILE A 57 5.83 -12.46 6.35
CA ILE A 57 4.80 -13.46 6.04
C ILE A 57 5.42 -14.42 5.03
N PRO A 58 5.74 -15.68 5.40
CA PRO A 58 6.54 -16.58 4.58
C PRO A 58 5.68 -17.28 3.53
N PHE A 59 5.03 -16.52 2.66
CA PHE A 59 4.26 -17.05 1.54
C PHE A 59 4.59 -16.24 0.28
N LEU A 60 4.43 -16.84 -0.89
CA LEU A 60 4.65 -16.12 -2.15
C LEU A 60 3.76 -14.86 -2.20
N GLY A 61 4.40 -13.70 -2.38
CA GLY A 61 3.78 -12.37 -2.30
C GLY A 61 3.99 -11.66 -0.95
N GLY A 62 4.30 -12.40 0.11
CA GLY A 62 4.64 -11.86 1.42
C GLY A 62 3.52 -11.00 2.00
N ARG A 63 3.88 -9.84 2.57
CA ARG A 63 2.92 -8.94 3.25
C ARG A 63 1.89 -8.30 2.33
N SER A 64 2.17 -8.20 1.02
CA SER A 64 1.21 -7.61 0.07
C SER A 64 -0.05 -8.46 -0.10
N THR A 65 -0.02 -9.74 0.29
CA THR A 65 -1.21 -10.61 0.29
C THR A 65 -2.21 -10.28 1.41
N HIS A 66 -1.83 -9.41 2.36
CA HIS A 66 -2.64 -9.04 3.53
C HIS A 66 -2.71 -7.51 3.78
N TRP A 67 -2.20 -6.67 2.89
CA TRP A 67 -2.24 -5.22 3.07
C TRP A 67 -3.66 -4.64 2.91
N SER A 68 -3.85 -3.35 3.18
CA SER A 68 -5.16 -2.69 3.00
C SER A 68 -5.44 -2.26 1.56
N ALA A 69 -4.57 -2.58 0.61
CA ALA A 69 -4.55 -2.04 -0.75
C ALA A 69 -4.36 -0.51 -0.84
N TRP A 70 -4.11 0.18 0.27
CA TRP A 70 -3.77 1.61 0.26
C TRP A 70 -2.42 1.85 -0.42
N SER A 71 -2.43 2.62 -1.51
CA SER A 71 -1.28 2.75 -2.42
C SER A 71 -0.97 4.22 -2.78
N PRO A 72 -0.58 5.06 -1.80
CA PRO A 72 -0.20 6.44 -2.06
C PRO A 72 1.08 6.54 -2.89
N THR A 73 1.25 7.66 -3.58
CA THR A 73 2.49 7.98 -4.31
C THR A 73 3.25 9.04 -3.54
N PRO A 74 4.50 8.77 -3.10
CA PRO A 74 5.24 9.73 -2.31
C PRO A 74 5.60 10.97 -3.15
N SER A 75 5.62 12.14 -2.52
CA SER A 75 6.07 13.40 -3.11
C SER A 75 7.60 13.44 -3.22
N THR A 76 8.12 14.38 -4.00
CA THR A 76 9.58 14.60 -4.08
C THR A 76 10.18 14.98 -2.73
N LYS A 77 9.41 15.64 -1.84
CA LYS A 77 9.87 15.98 -0.49
C LYS A 77 9.94 14.76 0.40
N GLU A 78 8.96 13.85 0.31
CA GLU A 78 8.96 12.60 1.06
C GLU A 78 10.09 11.65 0.64
N LEU A 79 10.59 11.81 -0.58
CA LEU A 79 11.80 11.15 -1.07
C LEU A 79 13.10 11.92 -0.72
N ALA A 80 13.09 12.79 0.29
CA ALA A 80 14.30 13.49 0.74
C ALA A 80 15.44 12.49 1.03
N GLY A 81 16.66 12.86 0.62
CA GLY A 81 17.85 11.99 0.73
C GLY A 81 18.05 10.99 -0.43
N TRP A 82 17.04 10.77 -1.28
CA TRP A 82 17.20 9.91 -2.45
C TRP A 82 17.90 10.65 -3.61
N PRO A 83 18.65 9.95 -4.49
CA PRO A 83 19.30 10.55 -5.65
C PRO A 83 18.31 11.30 -6.56
N ASN A 84 18.69 12.50 -7.02
CA ASN A 84 17.81 13.36 -7.82
C ASN A 84 17.31 12.69 -9.11
N ASP A 85 18.21 12.04 -9.85
CA ASP A 85 17.83 11.34 -11.08
C ASP A 85 16.82 10.22 -10.82
N LEU A 86 16.99 9.49 -9.70
CA LEU A 86 16.05 8.45 -9.30
C LEU A 86 14.68 9.05 -8.97
N LYS A 87 14.61 10.12 -8.18
CA LYS A 87 13.35 10.82 -7.86
C LYS A 87 12.62 11.25 -9.13
N ILE A 88 13.35 11.84 -10.09
CA ILE A 88 12.78 12.27 -11.38
C ILE A 88 12.19 11.08 -12.14
N GLN A 89 12.92 9.96 -12.23
CA GLN A 89 12.43 8.76 -12.94
C GLN A 89 11.23 8.10 -12.23
N LEU A 90 11.24 8.06 -10.89
CA LEU A 90 10.13 7.55 -10.09
C LEU A 90 8.86 8.34 -10.37
N GLN A 91 8.93 9.67 -10.26
CA GLN A 91 7.79 10.57 -10.48
C GLN A 91 7.30 10.56 -11.94
N LYS A 92 8.22 10.58 -12.90
CA LYS A 92 7.87 10.70 -14.32
C LYS A 92 7.34 9.40 -14.92
N ILE A 93 7.81 8.24 -14.45
CA ILE A 93 7.59 6.96 -15.14
C ILE A 93 7.09 5.90 -14.18
N TYR A 94 7.88 5.54 -13.17
CA TYR A 94 7.67 4.27 -12.47
C TYR A 94 6.44 4.24 -11.58
N PHE A 95 6.08 5.34 -10.92
CA PHE A 95 4.84 5.38 -10.14
C PHE A 95 3.61 5.25 -11.02
N GLY A 96 3.57 5.90 -12.18
CA GLY A 96 2.48 5.73 -13.15
C GLY A 96 2.38 4.30 -13.69
N LEU A 97 3.52 3.66 -13.96
CA LEU A 97 3.54 2.24 -14.38
C LEU A 97 3.04 1.31 -13.27
N ALA A 98 3.46 1.54 -12.02
CA ALA A 98 3.06 0.73 -10.87
C ALA A 98 1.56 0.89 -10.57
N GLN A 99 1.04 2.13 -10.55
CA GLN A 99 -0.39 2.40 -10.37
C GLN A 99 -1.23 1.69 -11.44
N LYS A 100 -0.81 1.78 -12.71
CA LYS A 100 -1.46 1.08 -13.81
C LYS A 100 -1.38 -0.44 -13.67
N PHE A 101 -0.25 -0.98 -13.22
CA PHE A 101 -0.07 -2.42 -13.01
C PHE A 101 -0.96 -2.94 -11.88
N LEU A 102 -1.11 -2.16 -10.80
CA LEU A 102 -1.89 -2.51 -9.61
C LEU A 102 -3.40 -2.18 -9.74
N GLY A 103 -3.80 -1.46 -10.78
CA GLY A 103 -5.19 -0.99 -10.94
C GLY A 103 -5.57 0.00 -9.84
N VAL A 104 -4.70 0.97 -9.55
CA VAL A 104 -4.96 1.98 -8.51
C VAL A 104 -6.00 2.97 -9.01
N ILE A 105 -7.07 3.14 -8.22
CA ILE A 105 -8.09 4.17 -8.41
C ILE A 105 -8.28 4.97 -7.12
N GLU A 106 -8.72 6.21 -7.24
CA GLU A 106 -9.09 7.00 -6.07
C GLU A 106 -10.45 6.52 -5.50
N ALA A 107 -10.61 6.54 -4.18
CA ALA A 107 -11.80 6.00 -3.54
C ALA A 107 -13.11 6.70 -3.97
N ASN A 108 -13.06 7.98 -4.34
CA ASN A 108 -14.22 8.72 -4.88
C ASN A 108 -14.64 8.26 -6.29
N GLU A 109 -13.77 7.54 -6.99
CA GLU A 109 -14.01 7.00 -8.34
C GLU A 109 -14.53 5.56 -8.31
N ILE A 110 -14.53 4.90 -7.14
CA ILE A 110 -15.07 3.55 -6.97
C ILE A 110 -16.56 3.56 -7.31
N ASN A 111 -16.94 2.73 -8.28
CA ASN A 111 -18.32 2.59 -8.75
C ASN A 111 -19.14 1.65 -7.84
N ALA A 112 -19.21 1.97 -6.55
CA ALA A 112 -20.10 1.30 -5.61
C ALA A 112 -21.38 2.12 -5.45
N PHE A 113 -22.49 1.59 -5.96
CA PHE A 113 -23.77 2.27 -6.03
C PHE A 113 -24.85 1.52 -5.25
N GLU A 114 -25.44 2.17 -4.26
CA GLU A 114 -26.50 1.60 -3.43
C GLU A 114 -27.54 2.68 -3.11
N ASN A 115 -28.83 2.32 -3.14
CA ASN A 115 -29.95 3.22 -2.82
C ASN A 115 -29.91 4.57 -3.55
N GLY A 116 -29.52 4.57 -4.83
CA GLY A 116 -29.48 5.78 -5.65
C GLY A 116 -28.21 6.63 -5.49
N ASN A 117 -27.22 6.20 -4.70
CA ASN A 117 -26.04 6.98 -4.35
C ASN A 117 -24.72 6.23 -4.58
N TYR A 118 -23.67 6.99 -4.96
CA TYR A 118 -22.30 6.49 -4.95
C TYR A 118 -21.75 6.51 -3.52
N LEU A 119 -21.55 5.33 -2.93
CA LEU A 119 -21.24 5.17 -1.51
C LEU A 119 -19.98 5.94 -1.10
N TYR A 120 -18.91 5.82 -1.87
CA TYR A 120 -17.61 6.40 -1.51
C TYR A 120 -17.45 7.86 -1.96
N ARG A 121 -18.05 8.25 -3.09
CA ARG A 121 -17.82 9.56 -3.72
C ARG A 121 -18.19 10.71 -2.79
N THR A 122 -19.42 10.73 -2.30
CA THR A 122 -19.93 11.83 -1.48
C THR A 122 -19.12 12.00 -0.20
N PHE A 123 -18.79 10.88 0.46
CA PHE A 123 -18.01 10.89 1.69
C PHE A 123 -16.56 11.35 1.45
N GLN A 124 -15.86 10.76 0.48
CA GLN A 124 -14.46 11.08 0.19
C GLN A 124 -14.30 12.55 -0.24
N SER A 125 -15.14 13.04 -1.14
CA SER A 125 -15.07 14.43 -1.59
C SER A 125 -15.46 15.42 -0.49
N GLY A 126 -16.44 15.08 0.35
CA GLY A 126 -16.81 15.88 1.51
C GLY A 126 -15.70 15.97 2.56
N LEU A 127 -15.02 14.84 2.83
CA LEU A 127 -13.87 14.80 3.74
C LEU A 127 -12.71 15.63 3.20
N LYS A 128 -12.35 15.44 1.92
CA LYS A 128 -11.29 16.20 1.26
C LYS A 128 -11.56 17.69 1.29
N SER A 129 -12.78 18.13 0.94
CA SER A 129 -13.14 19.55 0.95
C SER A 129 -12.99 20.20 2.32
N ARG A 130 -13.32 19.47 3.41
CA ARG A 130 -13.15 19.98 4.77
C ARG A 130 -11.68 20.11 5.16
N LEU A 131 -10.87 19.12 4.80
CA LEU A 131 -9.44 19.11 5.06
C LEU A 131 -8.70 20.18 4.24
N ASP A 132 -9.09 20.39 2.98
CA ASP A 132 -8.55 21.46 2.13
C ASP A 132 -8.90 22.86 2.68
N SER A 133 -10.03 22.99 3.38
CA SER A 133 -10.47 24.26 4.01
C SER A 133 -9.97 24.47 5.43
N ALA A 134 -9.33 23.45 6.03
CA ALA A 134 -8.80 23.56 7.38
C ALA A 134 -7.49 24.36 7.37
N ASP A 135 -7.13 24.92 8.53
CA ASP A 135 -5.82 25.54 8.69
C ASP A 135 -4.72 24.55 8.34
N THR A 136 -3.69 25.03 7.63
CA THR A 136 -2.57 24.21 7.20
C THR A 136 -1.85 23.62 8.40
N ILE A 137 -1.91 22.30 8.54
CA ILE A 137 -1.09 21.56 9.50
C ILE A 137 0.29 21.38 8.87
N GLU A 138 1.33 21.92 9.50
CA GLU A 138 2.71 21.95 8.96
C GLU A 138 3.23 20.56 8.55
N SER A 139 2.80 19.50 9.23
CA SER A 139 3.20 18.12 8.95
C SER A 139 2.43 17.43 7.81
N VAL A 140 1.38 18.05 7.27
CA VAL A 140 0.57 17.48 6.19
C VAL A 140 1.12 17.93 4.83
N GLU A 141 1.67 16.99 4.07
CA GLU A 141 2.23 17.29 2.74
C GLU A 141 1.15 17.34 1.65
N HIS A 142 0.12 16.48 1.73
CA HIS A 142 -0.98 16.45 0.76
C HIS A 142 -2.24 15.81 1.33
N VAL A 143 -3.40 16.27 0.84
CA VAL A 143 -4.72 15.70 1.10
C VAL A 143 -5.26 15.11 -0.20
N LEU A 144 -5.52 13.81 -0.21
CA LEU A 144 -5.97 13.06 -1.38
C LEU A 144 -7.23 12.24 -1.04
N HIS A 145 -8.03 11.94 -2.06
CA HIS A 145 -8.94 10.79 -1.92
C HIS A 145 -8.09 9.52 -1.79
N ALA A 146 -8.54 8.55 -0.98
CA ALA A 146 -7.72 7.38 -0.70
C ALA A 146 -7.42 6.57 -1.98
N PRO A 147 -6.15 6.43 -2.41
CA PRO A 147 -5.81 5.62 -3.57
C PRO A 147 -5.78 4.14 -3.16
N LEU A 148 -6.57 3.31 -3.83
CA LEU A 148 -6.71 1.88 -3.55
C LEU A 148 -6.31 1.04 -4.77
N ALA A 149 -5.43 0.07 -4.56
CA ALA A 149 -5.09 -0.96 -5.53
C ALA A 149 -6.22 -1.99 -5.59
N MET A 150 -7.01 -1.98 -6.67
CA MET A 150 -8.17 -2.86 -6.81
C MET A 150 -7.88 -4.10 -7.67
N GLY A 151 -6.66 -4.23 -8.16
CA GLY A 151 -6.33 -5.21 -9.20
C GLY A 151 -6.79 -4.72 -10.58
N ASN A 152 -6.24 -5.32 -11.62
CA ASN A 152 -6.68 -5.07 -12.98
C ASN A 152 -7.71 -6.13 -13.38
N ASP A 153 -9.00 -5.84 -13.20
CA ASP A 153 -10.05 -6.57 -13.91
C ASP A 153 -10.02 -6.09 -15.38
N ARG A 154 -9.22 -6.77 -16.20
CA ARG A 154 -9.28 -6.70 -17.68
C ARG A 154 -9.21 -8.08 -18.28
#